data_AF-A0A661AXN6-F1
#
_entry.id   AF-A0A661AXN6-F1
#
_cell.length_a   1.000
_cell.length_b   1.000
_cell.length_c   1.000
_cell.angle_alpha   90.00
_cell.angle_beta   90.00
_cell.angle_gamma   90.00
#
_symmetry.space_group_name_H-M   'P 1'
#
loop_
_entity.id
_entity.type
_entity.pdbx_description
1 polymer ?
#
loop_
_entity_poly.entity_id
_entity_poly.type
_entity_poly.pdbx_seq_one_letter_code
_entity_poly.pdbx_strand_id
1 'polypeptide(L)'
;MNEVILIDGVKYVRYVPENEAELERAVVEHSDIIFGEDLIYLDIKKRLKSEIGRGTIPDGYLLDITNKKLWLIEVELSTHQGYDHIAKQIMTFNSALSNHRTRQKLASIIREFIENDPVLYHKAQKLGLDKNHPYEFLLNEIIEPSYQQRDTQVFVIVDMKTDKITAALDVVNPRPIVLQFQTFVRENVGNLAAHLHIIETMGNKSTLSASRSVNIAKDEKVRSKKSRARTNALKQREYHIPILESLVELGGSAKKEYIFERVYEKMKSRFSADDYLKLKNGAIRWKHICGIARMILRQKGFIATPQNGIWQITDSGIEFLKNNKR
;
A
#
# COMPACT_ATOMS: atom_id res chain seq x y z
N MET A 1 -1.60 -19.62 24.74
CA MET A 1 -0.20 -20.01 24.49
C MET A 1 0.54 -18.79 24.00
N ASN A 2 1.80 -18.58 24.41
CA ASN A 2 2.61 -17.50 23.86
C ASN A 2 3.27 -17.98 22.57
N GLU A 3 2.94 -17.35 21.46
CA GLU A 3 3.60 -17.61 20.18
C GLU A 3 4.96 -16.90 20.13
N VAL A 4 6.01 -17.67 19.83
CA VAL A 4 7.37 -17.17 19.67
C VAL A 4 7.92 -17.67 18.35
N ILE A 5 8.52 -16.76 17.59
CA ILE A 5 9.23 -17.07 16.35
C ILE A 5 10.72 -16.90 16.59
N LEU A 6 11.52 -17.88 16.14
CA LEU A 6 12.97 -17.87 16.26
C LEU A 6 13.58 -17.81 14.86
N ILE A 7 14.34 -16.74 14.56
CA ILE A 7 15.07 -16.56 13.30
C ILE A 7 16.54 -16.33 13.65
N ASP A 8 17.42 -17.22 13.22
CA ASP A 8 18.87 -17.13 13.47
C ASP A 8 19.23 -16.90 14.96
N GLY A 9 18.49 -17.55 15.87
CA GLY A 9 18.65 -17.41 17.32
C GLY A 9 18.05 -16.14 17.91
N VAL A 10 17.48 -15.25 17.09
CA VAL A 10 16.75 -14.06 17.52
C VAL A 10 15.29 -14.39 17.75
N LYS A 11 14.81 -14.08 18.96
CA LYS A 11 13.42 -14.30 19.37
C LYS A 11 12.54 -13.10 19.00
N TYR A 12 11.37 -13.43 18.44
CA TYR A 12 10.29 -12.53 18.13
C TYR A 12 9.04 -12.99 18.87
N VAL A 13 8.44 -12.07 19.61
CA VAL A 13 7.25 -12.32 20.44
C VAL A 13 6.04 -11.66 19.82
N ARG A 14 4.87 -12.28 19.96
CA ARG A 14 3.62 -11.75 19.40
C ARG A 14 3.36 -10.34 19.92
N TYR A 15 3.09 -9.42 19.00
CA TYR A 15 2.71 -8.05 19.27
C TYR A 15 1.25 -7.83 18.86
N VAL A 16 0.38 -7.55 19.83
CA VAL A 16 -1.02 -7.22 19.57
C VAL A 16 -1.08 -5.71 19.31
N PRO A 17 -1.61 -5.25 18.16
CA PRO A 17 -1.77 -3.83 17.90
C PRO A 17 -2.66 -3.18 18.98
N GLU A 18 -2.34 -1.94 19.34
CA GLU A 18 -3.07 -1.19 20.37
C GLU A 18 -4.51 -0.87 19.95
N ASN A 19 -4.74 -0.71 18.64
CA ASN A 19 -6.03 -0.38 18.05
C ASN A 19 -6.07 -0.77 16.56
N GLU A 20 -7.28 -0.77 16.00
CA GLU A 20 -7.53 -1.06 14.57
C GLU A 20 -6.75 -0.12 13.65
N ALA A 21 -6.60 1.16 14.01
CA ALA A 21 -5.87 2.12 13.18
C ALA A 21 -4.38 1.78 13.07
N GLU A 22 -3.80 1.09 14.04
CA GLU A 22 -2.43 0.57 13.94
C GLU A 22 -2.33 -0.62 12.98
N LEU A 23 -3.28 -1.55 13.06
CA LEU A 23 -3.36 -2.67 12.12
C LEU A 23 -3.63 -2.18 10.69
N GLU A 24 -4.55 -1.23 10.53
CA GLU A 24 -4.89 -0.57 9.26
C GLU A 24 -3.64 0.01 8.58
N ARG A 25 -2.78 0.71 9.34
CA ARG A 25 -1.51 1.24 8.81
C ARG A 25 -0.59 0.14 8.28
N ALA A 26 -0.45 -0.97 9.01
CA ALA A 26 0.37 -2.10 8.58
C ALA A 26 -0.21 -2.79 7.32
N VAL A 27 -1.53 -2.91 7.24
CA VAL A 27 -2.22 -3.41 6.05
C VAL A 27 -1.97 -2.51 4.84
N VAL A 28 -2.08 -1.19 4.98
CA VAL A 28 -1.80 -0.23 3.90
C VAL A 28 -0.35 -0.37 3.42
N GLU A 29 0.62 -0.42 4.35
CA GLU A 29 2.05 -0.54 4.05
C GLU A 29 2.37 -1.82 3.26
N HIS A 30 1.67 -2.92 3.54
CA HIS A 30 1.90 -4.22 2.93
C HIS A 30 0.83 -4.67 1.93
N SER A 31 -0.03 -3.76 1.48
CA SER A 31 -1.17 -4.07 0.61
C SER A 31 -0.80 -4.84 -0.67
N ASP A 32 0.29 -4.47 -1.35
CA ASP A 32 0.76 -5.21 -2.54
C ASP A 32 1.18 -6.65 -2.21
N ILE A 33 1.67 -6.94 -1.00
CA ILE A 33 2.02 -8.31 -0.54
C ILE A 33 0.74 -9.09 -0.19
N ILE A 34 -0.20 -8.44 0.48
CA ILE A 34 -1.46 -9.06 0.93
C ILE A 34 -2.33 -9.46 -0.26
N PHE A 35 -2.53 -8.52 -1.18
CA PHE A 35 -3.49 -8.64 -2.27
C PHE A 35 -2.86 -8.99 -3.62
N GLY A 36 -1.57 -8.69 -3.80
CA GLY A 36 -0.86 -8.84 -5.07
C GLY A 36 -0.70 -7.52 -5.82
N GLU A 37 0.36 -7.43 -6.64
CA GLU A 37 0.74 -6.19 -7.33
C GLU A 37 -0.27 -5.72 -8.38
N ASP A 38 -1.12 -6.61 -8.90
CA ASP A 38 -2.11 -6.28 -9.94
C ASP A 38 -3.41 -5.70 -9.36
N LEU A 39 -3.58 -5.76 -8.04
CA LEU A 39 -4.72 -5.16 -7.35
C LEU A 39 -4.35 -3.79 -6.79
N ILE A 40 -5.32 -2.89 -6.73
CA ILE A 40 -5.14 -1.55 -6.19
C ILE A 40 -5.91 -1.41 -4.88
N TYR A 41 -5.18 -1.29 -3.77
CA TYR A 41 -5.76 -0.92 -2.49
C TYR A 41 -6.00 0.60 -2.41
N LEU A 42 -7.19 0.98 -1.99
CA LEU A 42 -7.66 2.36 -1.93
C LEU A 42 -7.95 2.75 -0.46
N ASP A 43 -6.98 3.42 0.17
CA ASP A 43 -7.14 4.05 1.49
C ASP A 43 -7.89 5.39 1.37
N ILE A 44 -9.21 5.29 1.19
CA ILE A 44 -10.10 6.46 1.01
C ILE A 44 -11.08 6.70 2.17
N LYS A 45 -10.95 5.97 3.28
CA LYS A 45 -11.81 6.03 4.48
C LYS A 45 -12.09 7.47 4.93
N LYS A 46 -11.03 8.30 5.02
CA LYS A 46 -11.13 9.70 5.47
C LYS A 46 -11.94 10.60 4.53
N ARG A 47 -11.79 10.43 3.20
CA ARG A 47 -12.50 11.22 2.19
C ARG A 47 -13.97 10.84 2.11
N LEU A 48 -14.28 9.55 2.25
CA LEU A 48 -15.65 9.06 2.27
C LEU A 48 -16.42 9.58 3.49
N LYS A 49 -15.77 9.71 4.65
CA LYS A 49 -16.42 10.23 5.88
C LYS A 49 -16.89 11.67 5.73
N SER A 50 -16.10 12.51 5.08
CA SER A 50 -16.47 13.91 4.84
C SER A 50 -17.54 14.07 3.76
N GLU A 51 -17.59 13.16 2.78
CA GLU A 51 -18.37 13.37 1.57
C GLU A 51 -19.67 12.55 1.52
N ILE A 52 -19.69 11.30 1.98
CA ILE A 52 -20.85 10.41 1.83
C ILE A 52 -21.87 10.53 2.98
N GLY A 53 -21.53 11.18 4.09
CA GLY A 53 -22.47 11.47 5.19
C GLY A 53 -22.63 10.31 6.20
N ARG A 54 -23.82 10.18 6.81
CA ARG A 54 -24.14 9.25 7.93
C ARG A 54 -24.26 7.77 7.51
N GLY A 55 -23.29 7.25 6.77
CA GLY A 55 -23.16 5.82 6.49
C GLY A 55 -21.91 5.25 7.17
N THR A 56 -21.95 3.97 7.53
CA THR A 56 -20.73 3.27 7.91
C THR A 56 -19.87 3.11 6.66
N ILE A 57 -18.59 3.49 6.78
CA ILE A 57 -17.64 3.53 5.67
C ILE A 57 -16.59 2.46 5.94
N PRO A 58 -16.32 1.59 4.96
CA PRO A 58 -15.32 0.55 5.12
C PRO A 58 -13.93 1.15 5.27
N ASP A 59 -13.02 0.37 5.83
CA ASP A 59 -11.65 0.81 6.04
C ASP A 59 -10.88 1.02 4.73
N GLY A 60 -11.20 0.24 3.70
CA GLY A 60 -10.65 0.44 2.36
C GLY A 60 -11.45 -0.26 1.27
N TYR A 61 -10.98 -0.06 0.04
CA TYR A 61 -11.48 -0.78 -1.13
C TYR A 61 -10.33 -1.45 -1.85
N LEU A 62 -10.60 -2.57 -2.48
CA LEU A 62 -9.66 -3.25 -3.35
C LEU A 62 -10.25 -3.27 -4.76
N LEU A 63 -9.51 -2.69 -5.70
CA LEU A 63 -9.93 -2.53 -7.08
C LEU A 63 -9.14 -3.47 -7.99
N ASP A 64 -9.86 -4.32 -8.71
CA ASP A 64 -9.36 -5.12 -9.82
C ASP A 64 -9.88 -4.54 -11.12
N ILE A 65 -9.04 -3.75 -11.77
CA ILE A 65 -9.37 -3.10 -13.04
C ILE A 65 -9.43 -4.12 -14.17
N THR A 66 -8.57 -5.15 -14.12
CA THR A 66 -8.45 -6.16 -15.18
C THR A 66 -9.69 -7.05 -15.21
N ASN A 67 -10.14 -7.52 -14.06
CA ASN A 67 -11.32 -8.37 -13.94
C ASN A 67 -12.60 -7.59 -13.60
N LYS A 68 -12.52 -6.26 -13.53
CA LYS A 68 -13.64 -5.34 -13.28
C LYS A 68 -14.38 -5.63 -11.97
N LYS A 69 -13.64 -5.83 -10.88
CA LYS A 69 -14.19 -6.11 -9.55
C LYS A 69 -13.82 -5.06 -8.53
N LEU A 70 -14.72 -4.86 -7.58
CA LEU A 70 -14.52 -4.02 -6.41
C LEU A 70 -14.85 -4.84 -5.16
N TRP A 71 -13.90 -4.87 -4.23
CA TRP A 71 -14.09 -5.47 -2.91
C TRP A 71 -13.97 -4.43 -1.82
N LEU A 72 -14.57 -4.76 -0.68
CA LEU A 72 -14.46 -3.98 0.55
C LEU A 72 -13.41 -4.60 1.44
N ILE A 73 -12.66 -3.76 2.14
CA ILE A 73 -11.70 -4.16 3.15
C ILE A 73 -12.17 -3.61 4.48
N GLU A 74 -12.34 -4.50 5.46
CA GLU A 74 -12.50 -4.14 6.88
C GLU A 74 -11.31 -4.68 7.67
N VAL A 75 -10.82 -3.90 8.62
CA VAL A 75 -9.64 -4.22 9.43
C VAL A 75 -10.03 -4.19 10.91
N GLU A 76 -10.00 -5.35 11.55
CA GLU A 76 -10.61 -5.54 12.86
C GLU A 76 -9.68 -6.27 13.82
N LEU A 77 -9.69 -5.87 15.09
CA LEU A 77 -8.94 -6.57 16.13
C LEU A 77 -9.76 -7.74 16.70
N SER A 78 -9.10 -8.88 16.90
CA SER A 78 -9.71 -10.11 17.40
C SER A 78 -10.22 -10.03 18.84
N THR A 79 -9.72 -9.07 19.61
CA THR A 79 -10.03 -8.87 21.05
C THR A 79 -11.30 -8.04 21.28
N HIS A 80 -11.76 -7.29 20.30
CA HIS A 80 -12.95 -6.44 20.43
C HIS A 80 -14.25 -7.24 20.16
N GLN A 81 -15.39 -6.73 20.62
CA GLN A 81 -16.74 -7.26 20.33
C GLN A 81 -17.14 -7.09 18.84
N GLY A 82 -16.17 -7.13 17.92
CA GLY A 82 -16.20 -6.50 16.59
C GLY A 82 -17.07 -7.17 15.52
N TYR A 83 -17.63 -8.36 15.76
CA TYR A 83 -18.37 -9.02 14.69
C TYR A 83 -19.71 -8.35 14.35
N ASP A 84 -20.49 -7.92 15.36
CA ASP A 84 -21.74 -7.21 15.10
C ASP A 84 -21.47 -5.91 14.32
N HIS A 85 -20.28 -5.34 14.48
CA HIS A 85 -19.82 -4.17 13.74
C HIS A 85 -19.51 -4.49 12.27
N ILE A 86 -18.79 -5.58 11.98
CA ILE A 86 -18.50 -6.03 10.61
C ILE A 86 -19.79 -6.33 9.84
N ALA A 87 -20.67 -7.15 10.41
CA ALA A 87 -21.93 -7.49 9.74
C ALA A 87 -22.78 -6.24 9.47
N LYS A 88 -22.85 -5.32 10.45
CA LYS A 88 -23.57 -4.05 10.31
C LYS A 88 -22.91 -3.13 9.29
N GLN A 89 -21.58 -3.05 9.23
CA GLN A 89 -20.81 -2.29 8.24
C GLN A 89 -21.14 -2.77 6.83
N ILE A 90 -21.04 -4.08 6.60
CA ILE A 90 -21.35 -4.71 5.31
C ILE A 90 -22.81 -4.43 4.91
N MET A 91 -23.76 -4.64 5.82
CA MET A 91 -25.18 -4.38 5.54
C MET A 91 -25.46 -2.91 5.24
N THR A 92 -24.89 -1.99 6.04
CA THR A 92 -25.06 -0.54 5.84
C THR A 92 -24.45 -0.10 4.52
N PHE A 93 -23.28 -0.63 4.17
CA PHE A 93 -22.61 -0.34 2.92
C PHE A 93 -23.41 -0.86 1.71
N ASN A 94 -23.86 -2.12 1.74
CA ASN A 94 -24.69 -2.70 0.68
C ASN A 94 -26.00 -1.91 0.51
N SER A 95 -26.60 -1.46 1.62
CA SER A 95 -27.75 -0.56 1.58
C SER A 95 -27.40 0.80 0.95
N ALA A 96 -26.27 1.40 1.31
CA ALA A 96 -25.82 2.67 0.74
C ALA A 96 -25.58 2.57 -0.78
N LEU A 97 -25.01 1.46 -1.25
CA LEU A 97 -24.81 1.19 -2.66
C LEU A 97 -26.11 0.98 -3.44
N SER A 98 -27.25 0.70 -2.79
CA SER A 98 -28.53 0.63 -3.50
C SER A 98 -28.94 1.97 -4.13
N ASN A 99 -28.42 3.08 -3.59
CA ASN A 99 -28.61 4.41 -4.13
C ASN A 99 -27.63 4.70 -5.27
N HIS A 100 -28.16 4.93 -6.47
CA HIS A 100 -27.36 5.25 -7.66
C HIS A 100 -26.48 6.50 -7.48
N ARG A 101 -26.95 7.51 -6.73
CA ARG A 101 -26.13 8.71 -6.43
C ARG A 101 -24.92 8.37 -5.57
N THR A 102 -25.04 7.42 -4.64
CA THR A 102 -23.92 6.93 -3.84
C THR A 102 -22.90 6.22 -4.72
N ARG A 103 -23.37 5.42 -5.69
CA ARG A 103 -22.48 4.73 -6.66
C ARG A 103 -21.73 5.71 -7.55
N GLN A 104 -22.42 6.72 -8.09
CA GLN A 104 -21.80 7.82 -8.83
C GLN A 104 -20.74 8.54 -8.00
N LYS A 105 -21.06 8.82 -6.73
CA LYS A 105 -20.15 9.49 -5.81
C LYS A 105 -18.91 8.63 -5.51
N LEU A 106 -19.09 7.34 -5.26
CA LEU A 106 -17.98 6.40 -5.06
C LEU A 106 -17.06 6.38 -6.29
N ALA A 107 -17.64 6.31 -7.51
CA ALA A 107 -16.86 6.37 -8.75
C ALA A 107 -16.03 7.65 -8.85
N SER A 108 -16.60 8.81 -8.50
CA SER A 108 -15.86 10.09 -8.51
C SER A 108 -14.71 10.08 -7.52
N ILE A 109 -14.93 9.61 -6.29
CA ILE A 109 -13.90 9.57 -5.24
C ILE A 109 -12.76 8.63 -5.63
N ILE A 110 -13.08 7.44 -6.16
CA ILE A 110 -12.07 6.48 -6.63
C ILE A 110 -11.27 7.08 -7.79
N ARG A 111 -11.95 7.68 -8.78
CA ARG A 111 -11.30 8.35 -9.91
C ARG A 111 -10.33 9.42 -9.43
N GLU A 112 -10.80 10.33 -8.58
CA GLU A 112 -9.98 11.42 -8.05
C GLU A 112 -8.80 10.89 -7.23
N PHE A 113 -9.00 9.83 -6.43
CA PHE A 113 -7.90 9.21 -5.68
C PHE A 113 -6.81 8.68 -6.63
N ILE A 114 -7.21 7.98 -7.69
CA ILE A 114 -6.29 7.42 -8.68
C ILE A 114 -5.60 8.55 -9.47
N GLU A 115 -6.35 9.51 -10.00
CA GLU A 115 -5.83 10.60 -10.86
C GLU A 115 -4.88 11.55 -10.11
N ASN A 116 -5.10 11.76 -8.80
CA ASN A 116 -4.25 12.63 -7.99
C ASN A 116 -2.88 12.01 -7.66
N ASP A 117 -2.68 10.72 -7.94
CA ASP A 117 -1.39 10.05 -7.84
C ASP A 117 -0.92 9.59 -9.24
N PRO A 118 0.03 10.28 -9.88
CA PRO A 118 0.50 9.94 -11.23
C PRO A 118 1.06 8.52 -11.37
N VAL A 119 1.63 7.96 -10.29
CA VAL A 119 2.16 6.59 -10.30
C VAL A 119 1.00 5.61 -10.28
N LEU A 120 0.03 5.83 -9.40
CA LEU A 120 -1.17 5.02 -9.30
C LEU A 120 -2.03 5.10 -10.58
N TYR A 121 -2.21 6.29 -11.14
CA TYR A 121 -2.92 6.48 -12.40
C TYR A 121 -2.27 5.71 -13.54
N HIS A 122 -0.93 5.77 -13.65
CA HIS A 122 -0.23 4.99 -14.65
C HIS A 122 -0.30 3.47 -14.41
N LYS A 123 -0.27 3.02 -13.15
CA LYS A 123 -0.52 1.61 -12.77
C LYS A 123 -1.93 1.20 -13.23
N ALA A 124 -2.94 2.00 -12.90
CA ALA A 124 -4.33 1.75 -13.26
C ALA A 124 -4.55 1.67 -14.78
N GLN A 125 -3.93 2.57 -15.55
CA GLN A 125 -3.95 2.52 -17.01
C GLN A 125 -3.34 1.24 -17.57
N LYS A 126 -2.22 0.76 -17.00
CA LYS A 126 -1.62 -0.52 -17.41
C LYS A 126 -2.51 -1.72 -17.10
N LEU A 127 -3.30 -1.65 -16.04
CA LEU A 127 -4.25 -2.68 -15.64
C LEU A 127 -5.56 -2.63 -16.44
N GLY A 128 -5.74 -1.63 -17.31
CA GLY A 128 -6.87 -1.55 -18.24
C GLY A 128 -7.85 -0.40 -17.98
N LEU A 129 -7.53 0.57 -17.12
CA LEU A 129 -8.39 1.73 -16.88
C LEU A 129 -8.53 2.54 -18.18
N ASP A 130 -9.76 2.89 -18.55
CA ASP A 130 -9.99 3.80 -19.67
C ASP A 130 -9.37 5.17 -19.37
N LYS A 131 -8.38 5.56 -20.17
CA LYS A 131 -7.66 6.83 -20.05
C LYS A 131 -8.52 8.04 -20.42
N ASN A 132 -9.53 7.87 -21.27
CA ASN A 132 -10.38 8.95 -21.78
C ASN A 132 -11.62 9.12 -20.91
N HIS A 133 -12.18 8.02 -20.40
CA HIS A 133 -13.42 8.02 -19.62
C HIS A 133 -13.28 7.22 -18.31
N PRO A 134 -12.34 7.59 -17.42
CA PRO A 134 -12.06 6.82 -16.21
C PRO A 134 -13.26 6.80 -15.24
N TYR A 135 -14.03 7.88 -15.18
CA TYR A 135 -15.25 7.95 -14.36
C TYR A 135 -16.29 6.92 -14.84
N GLU A 136 -16.63 6.97 -16.13
CA GLU A 136 -17.64 6.11 -16.75
C GLU A 136 -17.21 4.64 -16.68
N PHE A 137 -15.92 4.35 -16.87
CA PHE A 137 -15.38 3.01 -16.70
C PHE A 137 -15.59 2.51 -15.26
N LEU A 138 -15.15 3.27 -14.25
CA LEU A 138 -15.31 2.87 -12.85
C LEU A 138 -16.79 2.67 -12.47
N LEU A 139 -17.66 3.58 -12.91
CA LEU A 139 -19.08 3.50 -12.60
C LEU A 139 -19.75 2.33 -13.33
N ASN A 140 -19.65 2.27 -14.66
CA ASN A 140 -20.48 1.40 -15.48
C ASN A 140 -19.88 0.01 -15.71
N GLU A 141 -18.55 -0.12 -15.68
CA GLU A 141 -17.88 -1.41 -15.92
C GLU A 141 -17.55 -2.14 -14.63
N ILE A 142 -17.45 -1.45 -13.49
CA ILE A 142 -17.07 -2.05 -12.20
C ILE A 142 -18.20 -1.92 -11.17
N ILE A 143 -18.58 -0.70 -10.80
CA ILE A 143 -19.47 -0.47 -9.64
C ILE A 143 -20.91 -0.91 -9.92
N GLU A 144 -21.51 -0.52 -11.05
CA GLU A 144 -22.87 -0.92 -11.41
C GLU A 144 -23.00 -2.44 -11.59
N PRO A 145 -22.11 -3.14 -12.34
CA PRO A 145 -22.15 -4.60 -12.42
C PRO A 145 -22.01 -5.26 -11.05
N SER A 146 -21.08 -4.79 -10.20
CA SER A 146 -20.85 -5.38 -8.87
C SER A 146 -22.12 -5.29 -8.00
N TYR A 147 -22.80 -4.15 -8.06
CA TYR A 147 -24.07 -3.96 -7.36
C TYR A 147 -25.20 -4.84 -7.94
N GLN A 148 -25.35 -4.87 -9.27
CA GLN A 148 -26.43 -5.62 -9.95
C GLN A 148 -26.32 -7.13 -9.72
N GLN A 149 -25.10 -7.66 -9.74
CA GLN A 149 -24.81 -9.08 -9.53
C GLN A 149 -24.82 -9.48 -8.05
N ARG A 150 -24.82 -8.49 -7.14
CA ARG A 150 -24.68 -8.67 -5.69
C ARG A 150 -23.44 -9.52 -5.33
N ASP A 151 -22.37 -9.35 -6.10
CA ASP A 151 -21.12 -10.10 -5.97
C ASP A 151 -20.02 -9.32 -5.24
N THR A 152 -20.35 -8.14 -4.70
CA THR A 152 -19.45 -7.37 -3.82
C THR A 152 -19.00 -8.24 -2.65
N GLN A 153 -17.78 -8.76 -2.75
CA GLN A 153 -17.18 -9.59 -1.72
C GLN A 153 -16.37 -8.72 -0.76
N VAL A 154 -16.34 -9.15 0.50
CA VAL A 154 -15.73 -8.42 1.60
C VAL A 154 -14.52 -9.19 2.07
N PHE A 155 -13.38 -8.53 2.18
CA PHE A 155 -12.23 -9.05 2.90
C PHE A 155 -12.21 -8.46 4.30
N VAL A 156 -12.05 -9.33 5.28
CA VAL A 156 -11.86 -8.94 6.68
C VAL A 156 -10.44 -9.31 7.05
N ILE A 157 -9.63 -8.33 7.43
CA ILE A 157 -8.27 -8.55 7.91
C ILE A 157 -8.28 -8.49 9.43
N VAL A 158 -7.84 -9.58 10.07
CA VAL A 158 -7.80 -9.68 11.53
C VAL A 158 -6.40 -9.96 12.02
N ASP A 159 -6.07 -9.44 13.21
CA ASP A 159 -4.78 -9.72 13.83
C ASP A 159 -4.65 -11.19 14.28
N MET A 160 -5.77 -11.86 14.51
CA MET A 160 -5.83 -13.28 14.83
C MET A 160 -7.19 -13.87 14.41
N LYS A 161 -7.16 -14.97 13.66
CA LYS A 161 -8.35 -15.76 13.38
C LYS A 161 -8.73 -16.54 14.63
N THR A 162 -9.99 -16.41 15.03
CA THR A 162 -10.57 -17.18 16.11
C THR A 162 -11.80 -17.92 15.61
N ASP A 163 -12.14 -19.04 16.25
CA ASP A 163 -13.35 -19.79 15.92
C ASP A 163 -14.60 -18.91 16.06
N LYS A 164 -14.60 -17.98 17.02
CA LYS A 164 -15.67 -17.01 17.22
C LYS A 164 -15.86 -16.09 16.01
N ILE A 165 -14.78 -15.52 15.47
CA ILE A 165 -14.82 -14.66 14.27
C ILE A 165 -15.28 -15.46 13.06
N THR A 166 -14.75 -16.68 12.91
CA THR A 166 -15.06 -17.55 11.78
C THR A 166 -16.54 -17.95 11.77
N ALA A 167 -17.04 -18.49 12.89
CA ALA A 167 -18.44 -18.91 13.02
C ALA A 167 -19.42 -17.76 12.80
N ALA A 168 -19.02 -16.55 13.18
CA ALA A 168 -19.86 -15.38 12.99
C ALA A 168 -19.90 -14.95 11.52
N LEU A 169 -18.76 -14.84 10.84
CA LEU A 169 -18.73 -14.44 9.41
C LEU A 169 -19.36 -15.49 8.48
N ASP A 170 -19.47 -16.74 8.93
CA ASP A 170 -20.13 -17.82 8.20
C ASP A 170 -21.63 -17.59 7.95
N VAL A 171 -22.30 -16.75 8.77
CA VAL A 171 -23.72 -16.41 8.57
C VAL A 171 -23.94 -15.20 7.66
N VAL A 172 -22.88 -14.49 7.26
CA VAL A 172 -22.96 -13.34 6.34
C VAL A 172 -22.95 -13.85 4.90
N ASN A 173 -23.84 -13.30 4.06
CA ASN A 173 -23.90 -13.62 2.63
C ASN A 173 -23.81 -12.33 1.79
N PRO A 174 -22.86 -12.22 0.83
CA PRO A 174 -21.80 -13.17 0.51
C PRO A 174 -20.81 -13.38 1.67
N ARG A 175 -20.29 -14.61 1.82
CA ARG A 175 -19.35 -14.96 2.89
C ARG A 175 -18.08 -14.12 2.76
N PRO A 176 -17.71 -13.35 3.80
CA PRO A 176 -16.47 -12.58 3.80
C PRO A 176 -15.24 -13.50 3.76
N ILE A 177 -14.22 -13.07 3.04
CA ILE A 177 -12.91 -13.74 3.04
C ILE A 177 -12.10 -13.18 4.20
N VAL A 178 -11.70 -14.04 5.13
CA VAL A 178 -10.91 -13.62 6.29
C VAL A 178 -9.43 -13.86 6.02
N LEU A 179 -8.62 -12.81 6.15
CA LEU A 179 -7.17 -12.87 6.09
C LEU A 179 -6.59 -12.54 7.47
N GLN A 180 -5.59 -13.30 7.89
CA GLN A 180 -4.86 -13.06 9.13
C GLN A 180 -3.60 -12.22 8.87
N PHE A 181 -3.39 -11.20 9.69
CA PHE A 181 -2.19 -10.36 9.69
C PHE A 181 -1.60 -10.30 11.11
N GLN A 182 -0.56 -11.09 11.37
CA GLN A 182 0.12 -11.11 12.67
C GLN A 182 1.42 -10.31 12.62
N THR A 183 1.68 -9.57 13.69
CA THR A 183 2.92 -8.83 13.94
C THR A 183 3.69 -9.45 15.10
N PHE A 184 5.00 -9.53 14.96
CA PHE A 184 5.90 -9.96 16.03
C PHE A 184 7.04 -8.97 16.16
N VAL A 185 7.43 -8.66 17.41
CA VAL A 185 8.52 -7.73 17.71
C VAL A 185 9.68 -8.49 18.32
N ARG A 186 10.90 -8.05 18.06
CA ARG A 186 12.09 -8.65 18.67
C ARG A 186 12.07 -8.43 20.19
N GLU A 187 12.22 -9.52 20.95
CA GLU A 187 12.09 -9.57 22.43
C GLU A 187 12.90 -8.49 23.15
N ASN A 188 14.10 -8.16 22.65
CA ASN A 188 15.02 -7.21 23.28
C ASN A 188 14.98 -5.78 22.71
N VAL A 189 14.09 -5.52 21.76
CA VAL A 189 13.92 -4.19 21.14
C VAL A 189 12.56 -3.58 21.50
N GLY A 190 11.56 -4.42 21.79
CA GLY A 190 10.30 -4.01 22.45
C GLY A 190 9.43 -3.01 21.67
N ASN A 191 9.81 -2.64 20.45
CA ASN A 191 9.09 -1.70 19.61
C ASN A 191 9.04 -2.19 18.14
N LEU A 192 8.24 -1.50 17.33
CA LEU A 192 8.12 -1.78 15.89
C LEU A 192 9.37 -1.41 15.07
N ALA A 193 10.51 -1.02 15.66
CA ALA A 193 11.73 -0.77 14.88
C ALA A 193 12.34 -2.06 14.32
N ALA A 194 12.11 -3.20 15.00
CA ALA A 194 12.52 -4.52 14.56
C ALA A 194 11.35 -5.50 14.72
N HIS A 195 10.49 -5.53 13.70
CA HIS A 195 9.34 -6.41 13.64
C HIS A 195 9.39 -7.31 12.41
N LEU A 196 8.54 -8.34 12.43
CA LEU A 196 8.20 -9.15 11.28
C LEU A 196 6.69 -9.35 11.24
N HIS A 197 6.18 -9.71 10.06
CA HIS A 197 4.79 -10.05 9.86
C HIS A 197 4.63 -11.48 9.35
N ILE A 198 3.61 -12.17 9.86
CA ILE A 198 3.06 -13.39 9.24
C ILE A 198 1.70 -13.00 8.68
N ILE A 199 1.54 -13.14 7.36
CA ILE A 199 0.36 -12.64 6.66
C ILE A 199 -0.20 -13.70 5.73
N GLU A 200 -1.50 -13.91 5.79
CA GLU A 200 -2.23 -14.64 4.75
C GLU A 200 -2.49 -13.73 3.55
N THR A 201 -2.25 -14.25 2.35
CA THR A 201 -2.39 -13.51 1.09
C THR A 201 -3.55 -14.05 0.26
N MET A 202 -4.19 -13.19 -0.53
CA MET A 202 -5.33 -13.55 -1.39
C MET A 202 -5.00 -14.58 -2.48
N GLY A 203 -3.72 -14.71 -2.85
CA GLY A 203 -3.27 -15.82 -3.69
C GLY A 203 -1.91 -15.62 -4.33
N ASN A 204 -0.99 -16.52 -3.97
CA ASN A 204 -0.40 -17.38 -4.98
C ASN A 204 -0.21 -18.80 -4.40
N LYS A 205 -0.89 -19.81 -4.97
CA LYS A 205 -0.48 -21.22 -4.89
C LYS A 205 0.82 -21.50 -5.69
N SER A 206 1.59 -20.47 -6.06
CA SER A 206 2.72 -20.59 -7.00
C SER A 206 4.08 -20.08 -6.50
N THR A 207 4.29 -19.92 -5.18
CA THR A 207 5.59 -19.41 -4.69
C THR A 207 6.46 -20.38 -3.89
N LEU A 208 6.08 -21.65 -3.63
CA LEU A 208 6.91 -22.50 -2.74
C LEU A 208 7.14 -23.97 -3.18
N SER A 209 7.02 -24.35 -4.46
CA SER A 209 7.54 -25.64 -4.94
C SER A 209 8.41 -25.52 -6.21
N ALA A 210 9.55 -24.86 -6.06
CA ALA A 210 10.72 -25.11 -6.90
C ALA A 210 11.99 -24.65 -6.19
N SER A 211 12.17 -25.09 -4.94
CA SER A 211 13.51 -25.43 -4.48
C SER A 211 14.02 -26.53 -5.42
N ARG A 212 14.81 -26.10 -6.42
CA ARG A 212 15.53 -26.97 -7.34
C ARG A 212 16.39 -27.93 -6.51
N SER A 213 15.90 -29.14 -6.34
CA SER A 213 16.75 -30.32 -6.28
C SER A 213 17.55 -30.33 -7.57
N VAL A 214 18.85 -30.09 -7.46
CA VAL A 214 19.79 -30.22 -8.57
C VAL A 214 19.83 -31.69 -8.96
N ASN A 215 19.28 -32.03 -10.11
CA ASN A 215 19.67 -33.23 -10.84
C ASN A 215 19.97 -32.84 -12.29
N ILE A 216 21.23 -33.07 -12.63
CA ILE A 216 21.87 -32.84 -13.92
C ILE A 216 21.39 -33.95 -14.86
N ALA A 217 20.75 -33.60 -15.97
CA ALA A 217 21.15 -34.05 -17.32
C ALA A 217 20.08 -33.72 -18.39
N LYS A 218 20.61 -33.05 -19.42
CA LYS A 218 20.33 -33.18 -20.86
C LYS A 218 19.04 -32.62 -21.47
N ASP A 219 19.30 -31.63 -22.33
CA ASP A 219 18.74 -31.44 -23.69
C ASP A 219 17.23 -31.14 -23.79
N GLU A 220 16.74 -30.14 -24.52
CA GLU A 220 17.35 -29.31 -25.56
C GLU A 220 16.44 -28.06 -25.78
N LYS A 221 17.08 -26.93 -26.10
CA LYS A 221 16.63 -25.86 -27.00
C LYS A 221 15.41 -24.95 -26.67
N VAL A 222 15.77 -23.65 -26.58
CA VAL A 222 15.10 -22.45 -27.16
C VAL A 222 14.14 -21.64 -26.27
N ARG A 223 14.71 -20.62 -25.58
CA ARG A 223 14.52 -19.17 -25.85
C ARG A 223 15.15 -18.34 -24.72
N SER A 224 16.20 -17.59 -25.03
CA SER A 224 16.93 -16.76 -24.06
C SER A 224 16.08 -15.60 -23.53
N LYS A 225 15.68 -15.63 -22.25
CA LYS A 225 15.33 -14.41 -21.50
C LYS A 225 16.63 -13.82 -20.92
N LYS A 226 17.04 -12.66 -21.45
CA LYS A 226 18.14 -11.85 -20.89
C LYS A 226 17.83 -11.51 -19.42
N SER A 227 18.75 -11.84 -18.52
CA SER A 227 18.70 -11.40 -17.12
C SER A 227 18.86 -9.88 -17.05
N ARG A 228 18.09 -9.21 -16.19
CA ARG A 228 18.34 -7.79 -15.85
C ARG A 228 19.63 -7.73 -15.03
N ALA A 229 20.64 -7.05 -15.55
CA ALA A 229 21.91 -6.81 -14.87
C ALA A 229 21.70 -6.09 -13.52
N ARG A 230 22.54 -6.41 -12.53
CA ARG A 230 22.65 -5.63 -11.28
C ARG A 230 23.07 -4.21 -11.64
N THR A 231 22.27 -3.22 -11.24
CA THR A 231 22.59 -1.80 -11.41
C THR A 231 23.42 -1.29 -10.23
N ASN A 232 24.38 -0.42 -10.51
CA ASN A 232 25.22 0.25 -9.51
C ASN A 232 24.63 1.59 -9.04
N ALA A 233 23.41 1.93 -9.49
CA ALA A 233 22.72 3.15 -9.08
C ALA A 233 22.43 3.21 -7.58
N LEU A 234 22.39 4.43 -7.03
CA LEU A 234 22.03 4.65 -5.64
C LEU A 234 20.57 4.25 -5.36
N LYS A 235 20.36 3.63 -4.19
CA LYS A 235 19.05 3.21 -3.71
C LYS A 235 18.28 4.40 -3.14
N GLN A 236 16.95 4.32 -3.15
CA GLN A 236 16.05 5.37 -2.69
C GLN A 236 16.33 5.84 -1.25
N ARG A 237 16.70 4.93 -0.34
CA ARG A 237 17.02 5.27 1.06
C ARG A 237 18.17 6.25 1.20
N GLU A 238 19.11 6.25 0.25
CA GLU A 238 20.30 7.11 0.26
C GLU A 238 19.95 8.59 0.05
N TYR A 239 18.73 8.87 -0.44
CA TYR A 239 18.23 10.22 -0.71
C TYR A 239 17.47 10.82 0.48
N HIS A 240 17.11 10.03 1.50
CA HIS A 240 16.28 10.52 2.61
C HIS A 240 16.92 11.70 3.36
N ILE A 241 18.18 11.55 3.80
CA ILE A 241 18.89 12.60 4.53
C ILE A 241 19.18 13.81 3.62
N PRO A 242 19.73 13.65 2.40
CA PRO A 242 19.97 14.79 1.50
C PRO A 242 18.73 15.63 1.18
N ILE A 243 17.55 15.01 1.06
CA ILE A 243 16.29 15.74 0.82
C ILE A 243 15.92 16.61 2.03
N LEU A 244 15.97 16.04 3.25
CA LEU A 244 15.60 16.76 4.47
C LEU A 244 16.59 17.90 4.77
N GLU A 245 17.89 17.66 4.57
CA GLU A 245 18.90 18.72 4.68
C GLU A 245 18.65 19.85 3.69
N SER A 246 18.35 19.52 2.43
CA SER A 246 18.07 20.51 1.39
C SER A 246 16.85 21.36 1.76
N LEU A 247 15.83 20.77 2.37
CA LEU A 247 14.66 21.51 2.85
C LEU A 247 15.02 22.46 3.98
N VAL A 248 15.82 22.04 4.96
CA VAL A 248 16.28 22.92 6.05
C VAL A 248 17.12 24.07 5.50
N GLU A 249 18.06 23.80 4.59
CA GLU A 249 18.89 24.83 3.94
C GLU A 249 18.09 25.83 3.12
N LEU A 250 16.96 25.42 2.56
CA LEU A 250 16.06 26.27 1.78
C LEU A 250 14.99 26.97 2.63
N GLY A 251 15.13 27.00 3.95
CA GLY A 251 14.21 27.71 4.85
C GLY A 251 12.96 26.91 5.24
N GLY A 252 13.04 25.59 5.16
CA GLY A 252 11.99 24.66 5.60
C GLY A 252 10.92 24.34 4.55
N SER A 253 10.79 25.14 3.49
CA SER A 253 9.83 24.91 2.41
C SER A 253 10.35 25.45 1.09
N ALA A 254 10.32 24.64 0.02
CA ALA A 254 10.82 25.05 -1.28
C ALA A 254 10.15 24.31 -2.46
N LYS A 255 10.28 24.89 -3.66
CA LYS A 255 9.88 24.21 -4.90
C LYS A 255 10.79 23.02 -5.17
N LYS A 256 10.22 21.95 -5.73
CA LYS A 256 10.92 20.69 -6.02
C LYS A 256 12.14 20.88 -6.92
N GLU A 257 12.12 21.86 -7.82
CA GLU A 257 13.25 22.16 -8.72
C GLU A 257 14.50 22.56 -7.92
N TYR A 258 14.36 23.45 -6.95
CA TYR A 258 15.46 23.88 -6.07
C TYR A 258 15.93 22.77 -5.15
N ILE A 259 15.02 21.91 -4.71
CA ILE A 259 15.37 20.75 -3.87
C ILE A 259 16.17 19.74 -4.69
N PHE A 260 15.78 19.46 -5.94
CA PHE A 260 16.55 18.59 -6.82
C PHE A 260 17.95 19.13 -7.10
N GLU A 261 18.12 20.44 -7.28
CA GLU A 261 19.44 21.06 -7.41
C GLU A 261 20.30 20.86 -6.16
N ARG A 262 19.74 21.08 -4.97
CA ARG A 262 20.47 20.87 -3.71
C ARG A 262 20.83 19.41 -3.45
N VAL A 263 19.90 18.50 -3.70
CA VAL A 263 20.14 17.05 -3.60
C VAL A 263 21.20 16.61 -4.60
N TYR A 264 21.17 17.14 -5.83
CA TYR A 264 22.20 16.89 -6.83
C TYR A 264 23.57 17.31 -6.34
N GLU A 265 23.72 18.55 -5.86
CA GLU A 265 25.00 19.06 -5.38
C GLU A 265 25.56 18.23 -4.21
N LYS A 266 24.70 17.75 -3.31
CA LYS A 266 25.07 16.88 -2.19
C LYS A 266 25.47 15.47 -2.61
N MET A 267 24.88 14.94 -3.68
CA MET A 267 24.99 13.52 -4.03
C MET A 267 25.79 13.25 -5.31
N LYS A 268 26.13 14.27 -6.11
CA LYS A 268 26.80 14.12 -7.41
C LYS A 268 28.13 13.37 -7.36
N SER A 269 28.86 13.44 -6.25
CA SER A 269 30.11 12.69 -6.05
C SER A 269 29.90 11.18 -5.82
N ARG A 270 28.68 10.77 -5.46
CA ARG A 270 28.29 9.39 -5.18
C ARG A 270 27.53 8.72 -6.33
N PHE A 271 27.13 9.49 -7.35
CA PHE A 271 26.40 8.97 -8.49
C PHE A 271 27.30 8.12 -9.38
N SER A 272 26.77 6.99 -9.81
CA SER A 272 27.34 6.15 -10.86
C SER A 272 26.77 6.55 -12.22
N ALA A 273 27.33 6.02 -13.32
CA ALA A 273 26.76 6.20 -14.66
C ALA A 273 25.29 5.76 -14.74
N ASP A 274 24.88 4.76 -13.95
CA ASP A 274 23.51 4.26 -13.92
C ASP A 274 22.50 5.30 -13.39
N ASP A 275 22.92 6.18 -12.47
CA ASP A 275 22.08 7.22 -11.88
C ASP A 275 21.68 8.31 -12.89
N TYR A 276 22.48 8.47 -13.96
CA TYR A 276 22.23 9.41 -15.05
C TYR A 276 21.42 8.81 -16.21
N LEU A 277 21.11 7.51 -16.18
CA LEU A 277 20.35 6.87 -17.23
C LEU A 277 18.96 7.50 -17.39
N LYS A 278 18.58 7.74 -18.65
CA LYS A 278 17.21 8.11 -18.99
C LYS A 278 16.31 6.87 -18.90
N LEU A 279 15.26 6.98 -18.12
CA LEU A 279 14.21 5.97 -18.04
C LEU A 279 13.31 6.06 -19.28
N LYS A 280 12.47 5.04 -19.49
CA LYS A 280 11.55 4.96 -20.64
C LYS A 280 10.60 6.17 -20.76
N ASN A 281 10.32 6.84 -19.65
CA ASN A 281 9.48 8.05 -19.58
C ASN A 281 10.26 9.35 -19.79
N GLY A 282 11.54 9.28 -20.19
CA GLY A 282 12.41 10.44 -20.42
C GLY A 282 13.01 11.07 -19.15
N ALA A 283 12.59 10.63 -17.95
CA ALA A 283 13.13 11.13 -16.70
C ALA A 283 14.54 10.59 -16.43
N ILE A 284 15.40 11.41 -15.84
CA ILE A 284 16.71 10.98 -15.36
C ILE A 284 16.50 10.12 -14.11
N ARG A 285 17.15 8.96 -14.05
CA ARG A 285 16.94 7.96 -12.99
C ARG A 285 17.07 8.53 -11.58
N TRP A 286 18.14 9.27 -11.26
CA TRP A 286 18.32 9.82 -9.91
C TRP A 286 17.20 10.78 -9.50
N LYS A 287 16.67 11.59 -10.43
CA LYS A 287 15.51 12.48 -10.16
C LYS A 287 14.25 11.67 -9.86
N HIS A 288 14.04 10.58 -10.61
CA HIS A 288 12.94 9.67 -10.37
C HIS A 288 13.04 8.99 -9.01
N ILE A 289 14.22 8.48 -8.65
CA ILE A 289 14.48 7.88 -7.34
C ILE A 289 14.35 8.89 -6.20
N CYS A 290 14.81 10.14 -6.39
CA CYS A 290 14.62 11.23 -5.44
C CYS A 290 13.13 11.54 -5.21
N GLY A 291 12.30 11.48 -6.26
CA GLY A 291 10.85 11.62 -6.15
C GLY A 291 10.21 10.49 -5.32
N ILE A 292 10.65 9.25 -5.52
CA ILE A 292 10.21 8.08 -4.73
C ILE A 292 10.63 8.25 -3.26
N ALA A 293 11.88 8.61 -3.01
CA ALA A 293 12.42 8.83 -1.67
C ALA A 293 11.61 9.90 -0.91
N ARG A 294 11.25 10.99 -1.59
CA ARG A 294 10.36 12.01 -1.02
C ARG A 294 8.97 11.47 -0.69
N MET A 295 8.38 10.62 -1.53
CA MET A 295 7.07 10.03 -1.27
C MET A 295 7.09 9.23 0.04
N ILE A 296 8.16 8.46 0.27
CA ILE A 296 8.39 7.71 1.51
C ILE A 296 8.52 8.66 2.71
N LEU A 297 9.32 9.73 2.60
CA LEU A 297 9.45 10.73 3.67
C LEU A 297 8.11 11.40 4.00
N ARG A 298 7.27 11.65 2.99
CA ARG A 298 5.92 12.19 3.20
C ARG A 298 5.00 11.20 3.91
N GLN A 299 5.00 9.93 3.52
CA GLN A 299 4.21 8.88 4.19
C GLN A 299 4.62 8.72 5.66
N LYS A 300 5.91 8.86 5.97
CA LYS A 300 6.44 8.88 7.35
C LYS A 300 6.15 10.17 8.11
N GLY A 301 5.46 11.13 7.50
CA GLY A 301 5.12 12.41 8.11
C GLY A 301 6.29 13.39 8.23
N PHE A 302 7.45 13.11 7.63
CA PHE A 302 8.65 13.96 7.69
C PHE A 302 8.61 15.14 6.70
N ILE A 303 7.79 15.03 5.66
CA ILE A 303 7.61 16.06 4.63
C ILE A 303 6.11 16.26 4.37
N ALA A 304 5.67 17.51 4.27
CA ALA A 304 4.36 17.93 3.83
C ALA A 304 4.37 18.49 2.40
N THR A 305 3.18 18.64 1.81
CA THR A 305 2.96 19.20 0.46
C THR A 305 1.91 20.29 0.55
N PRO A 306 2.27 21.51 0.99
CA PRO A 306 1.29 22.58 1.15
C PRO A 306 0.66 23.00 -0.18
N GLN A 307 1.42 22.91 -1.29
CA GLN A 307 0.95 23.18 -2.64
C GLN A 307 1.63 22.24 -3.63
N ASN A 308 1.03 22.06 -4.81
CA ASN A 308 1.62 21.24 -5.86
C ASN A 308 3.03 21.75 -6.21
N GLY A 309 4.02 20.86 -6.20
CA GLY A 309 5.41 21.19 -6.48
C GLY A 309 6.19 21.83 -5.32
N ILE A 310 5.56 22.12 -4.17
CA ILE A 310 6.25 22.62 -2.96
C ILE A 310 6.39 21.49 -1.95
N TRP A 311 7.62 21.28 -1.46
CA TRP A 311 7.89 20.34 -0.37
C TRP A 311 8.27 21.13 0.87
N GLN A 312 7.76 20.70 2.01
CA GLN A 312 8.00 21.35 3.30
C GLN A 312 8.43 20.29 4.31
N ILE A 313 9.50 20.55 5.07
CA ILE A 313 9.88 19.67 6.17
C ILE A 313 8.95 19.91 7.37
N THR A 314 8.57 18.84 8.06
CA THR A 314 7.77 18.89 9.30
C THR A 314 8.67 18.84 10.53
N ASP A 315 8.12 19.11 11.70
CA ASP A 315 8.86 19.02 12.97
C ASP A 315 9.41 17.60 13.21
N SER A 316 8.61 16.56 12.90
CA SER A 316 9.07 15.17 12.96
C SER A 316 10.16 14.87 11.93
N GLY A 317 10.14 15.53 10.77
CA GLY A 317 11.21 15.46 9.78
C GLY A 317 12.50 16.11 10.24
N ILE A 318 12.42 17.23 10.95
CA ILE A 318 13.57 17.89 11.59
C ILE A 318 14.16 17.00 12.68
N GLU A 319 13.32 16.39 13.51
CA GLU A 319 13.76 15.47 14.57
C GLU A 319 14.41 14.21 13.98
N PHE A 320 13.78 13.60 12.97
CA PHE A 320 14.37 12.47 12.25
C PHE A 320 15.73 12.83 11.64
N LEU A 321 15.85 14.02 11.04
CA LEU A 321 17.11 14.50 10.50
C LEU A 321 18.17 14.63 11.61
N LYS A 322 17.84 15.25 12.75
CA LYS A 322 18.76 15.38 13.89
C LYS A 322 19.26 14.01 14.39
N ASN A 323 18.37 13.03 14.49
CA ASN A 323 18.70 11.69 14.99
C ASN A 323 19.51 10.84 14.00
N ASN A 324 19.56 11.22 12.73
CA ASN A 324 20.21 10.44 11.67
C ASN A 324 21.33 11.21 10.95
N LYS A 325 21.62 12.44 11.39
CA LYS A 325 22.77 13.22 10.94
C LYS A 325 23.98 12.73 11.71
N ARG A 326 24.89 12.03 11.03
CA ARG A 326 26.18 11.61 11.57
C ARG A 326 27.21 12.74 11.49
#